data_AF-A0A352LM68-F1
#
_entry.id   AF-A0A352LM68-F1
#
_cell.length_a   1.000
_cell.length_b   1.000
_cell.length_c   1.000
_cell.angle_alpha   90.00
_cell.angle_beta   90.00
_cell.angle_gamma   90.00
#
_symmetry.space_group_name_H-M   'P 1'
#
loop_
_entity.id
_entity.type
_entity.pdbx_description
1 polymer ?
#
loop_
_entity_poly.entity_id
_entity_poly.type
_entity_poly.pdbx_seq_one_letter_code
_entity_poly.pdbx_strand_id
1 'polypeptide(L)'
;MRQIFQSLPWIHPVNAAQFLSAVASAVQKDEQQRSCTNASSHELELWNQLTPREAEVLGLVALGLMNCQVASRLNISERTVEGHRASGYRRLGVKTLAELHLFMKRIGK
;
A
#
# COMPACT_ATOMS: atom_id res chain seq x y z
N MET A 1 22.23 60.32 -23.17
CA MET A 1 23.05 59.57 -22.21
C MET A 1 22.27 58.37 -21.69
N ARG A 2 22.74 57.15 -22.04
CA ARG A 2 22.46 55.82 -21.44
C ARG A 2 21.06 55.19 -21.63
N GLN A 3 20.81 54.65 -22.83
CA GLN A 3 20.04 53.41 -23.03
C GLN A 3 21.03 52.30 -23.41
N ILE A 4 21.54 51.54 -22.44
CA ILE A 4 22.35 50.34 -22.72
C ILE A 4 22.13 49.33 -21.58
N PHE A 5 21.05 48.56 -21.65
CA PHE A 5 20.87 47.32 -20.87
C PHE A 5 20.08 46.27 -21.66
N GLN A 6 20.29 46.21 -22.97
CA GLN A 6 19.80 45.13 -23.84
C GLN A 6 20.99 44.43 -24.50
N SER A 7 21.81 43.72 -23.72
CA SER A 7 22.76 42.73 -24.26
C SER A 7 23.57 42.09 -23.14
N LEU A 8 23.07 41.02 -22.51
CA LEU A 8 23.92 40.00 -21.87
C LEU A 8 23.19 38.63 -21.96
N PRO A 9 23.78 37.61 -22.60
CA PRO A 9 23.08 36.41 -23.04
C PRO A 9 23.32 35.22 -22.10
N TRP A 10 23.10 35.36 -20.79
CA TRP A 10 23.15 34.18 -19.91
C TRP A 10 22.42 34.40 -18.56
N ILE A 11 21.70 33.36 -18.14
CA ILE A 11 20.83 33.21 -16.97
C ILE A 11 19.49 33.96 -17.06
N HIS A 12 18.45 33.24 -17.49
CA HIS A 12 17.09 33.61 -17.06
C HIS A 12 17.01 33.43 -15.55
N PRO A 13 16.71 34.48 -14.76
CA PRO A 13 16.49 34.30 -13.32
C PRO A 13 15.31 33.36 -13.20
N VAL A 14 15.56 32.19 -12.60
CA VAL A 14 14.48 31.29 -12.20
C VAL A 14 13.51 32.15 -11.40
N ASN A 15 12.29 32.31 -11.93
CA ASN A 15 11.28 33.11 -11.27
C ASN A 15 11.06 32.47 -9.89
N ALA A 16 11.32 33.22 -8.82
CA ALA A 16 11.22 32.70 -7.46
C ALA A 16 9.86 32.05 -7.22
N ALA A 17 8.78 32.55 -7.85
CA ALA A 17 7.47 31.92 -7.77
C ALA A 17 7.39 30.55 -8.48
N GLN A 18 8.08 30.38 -9.62
CA GLN A 18 8.17 29.09 -10.32
C GLN A 18 9.03 28.09 -9.54
N PHE A 19 10.13 28.55 -8.92
CA PHE A 19 10.94 27.71 -8.05
C PHE A 19 10.18 27.29 -6.80
N LEU A 20 9.55 28.25 -6.11
CA LEU A 20 8.79 27.99 -4.89
C LEU A 20 7.61 27.05 -5.17
N SER A 21 6.89 27.22 -6.28
CA SER A 21 5.82 26.30 -6.67
C SER A 21 6.33 24.92 -7.09
N ALA A 22 7.49 24.83 -7.73
CA ALA A 22 8.13 23.55 -8.06
C ALA A 22 8.59 22.81 -6.80
N VAL A 23 9.23 23.50 -5.86
CA VAL A 23 9.64 22.94 -4.57
C VAL A 23 8.41 22.53 -3.74
N ALA A 24 7.39 23.38 -3.65
CA ALA A 24 6.14 23.06 -2.96
C ALA A 24 5.44 21.84 -3.57
N SER A 25 5.38 21.75 -4.91
CA SER A 25 4.80 20.58 -5.60
C SER A 25 5.63 19.31 -5.40
N ALA A 26 6.96 19.43 -5.33
CA ALA A 26 7.84 18.29 -5.05
C ALA A 26 7.66 17.78 -3.62
N VAL A 27 7.58 18.68 -2.63
CA VAL A 27 7.33 18.31 -1.23
C VAL A 27 5.93 17.72 -1.08
N GLN A 28 4.90 18.30 -1.71
CA GLN A 28 3.54 17.76 -1.64
C GLN A 28 3.43 16.38 -2.28
N LYS A 29 4.10 16.15 -3.41
CA LYS A 29 4.19 14.82 -4.01
C LYS A 29 4.92 13.85 -3.08
N ASP A 30 6.03 14.26 -2.47
CA ASP A 30 6.77 13.43 -1.53
C ASP A 30 5.96 13.11 -0.26
N GLU A 31 5.17 14.05 0.26
CA GLU A 31 4.23 13.80 1.37
C GLU A 31 3.11 12.82 1.00
N GLN A 32 2.54 12.96 -0.20
CA GLN A 32 1.56 12.02 -0.73
C GLN A 32 2.19 10.63 -0.94
N GLN A 33 3.45 10.59 -1.41
CA GLN A 33 4.16 9.36 -1.70
C GLN A 33 4.64 8.64 -0.44
N ARG A 34 5.06 9.38 0.60
CA ARG A 34 5.34 8.85 1.94
C ARG A 34 4.09 8.23 2.54
N SER A 35 2.92 8.84 2.35
CA SER A 35 1.66 8.33 2.90
C SER A 35 1.26 6.98 2.29
N CYS A 36 1.39 6.78 0.98
CA CYS A 36 1.07 5.51 0.33
C CYS A 36 2.19 4.47 0.44
N THR A 37 3.46 4.87 0.34
CA THR A 37 4.62 3.95 0.47
C THR A 37 4.74 3.40 1.91
N ASN A 38 4.49 4.23 2.92
CA ASN A 38 4.51 3.77 4.31
C ASN A 38 3.32 2.87 4.63
N ALA A 39 2.13 3.17 4.08
CA ALA A 39 0.95 2.33 4.27
C ALA A 39 1.14 0.94 3.67
N SER A 40 1.64 0.83 2.43
CA SER A 40 1.92 -0.47 1.80
C SER A 40 3.03 -1.24 2.53
N SER A 41 4.04 -0.53 3.04
CA SER A 41 5.14 -1.17 3.80
C SER A 41 4.64 -1.74 5.13
N HIS A 42 3.77 -1.01 5.84
CA HIS A 42 3.18 -1.48 7.08
C HIS A 42 2.22 -2.66 6.85
N GLU A 43 1.39 -2.61 5.81
CA GLU A 43 0.51 -3.72 5.43
C GLU A 43 1.31 -4.98 5.06
N LEU A 44 2.42 -4.82 4.35
CA LEU A 44 3.32 -5.94 4.04
C LEU A 44 3.96 -6.53 5.29
N GLU A 45 4.32 -5.69 6.27
CA GLU A 45 4.86 -6.14 7.55
C GLU A 45 3.82 -6.91 8.37
N LEU A 46 2.58 -6.43 8.43
CA LEU A 46 1.46 -7.16 9.06
C LEU A 46 1.24 -8.52 8.42
N TRP A 47 1.30 -8.59 7.08
CA TRP A 47 1.19 -9.86 6.35
C TRP A 47 2.34 -10.81 6.70
N ASN A 48 3.58 -10.31 6.76
CA ASN A 48 4.75 -11.13 7.09
C ASN A 48 4.76 -11.63 8.53
N GLN A 49 4.04 -10.97 9.44
CA GLN A 49 3.88 -11.45 10.81
C GLN A 49 2.94 -12.66 10.88
N LEU A 50 2.04 -12.86 9.92
CA LEU A 50 1.12 -14.00 9.92
C LEU A 50 1.86 -15.33 10.05
N THR A 51 1.25 -16.27 10.76
CA THR A 51 1.76 -17.65 10.74
C THR A 51 1.57 -18.24 9.35
N PRO A 52 2.39 -19.23 8.94
CA PRO A 52 2.26 -19.85 7.61
C PRO A 52 0.84 -20.35 7.31
N ARG A 53 0.17 -20.94 8.32
CA ARG A 53 -1.20 -21.44 8.18
C ARG A 53 -2.24 -20.34 8.06
N GLU A 54 -2.07 -19.22 8.76
CA GLU A 54 -2.95 -18.05 8.58
C GLU A 54 -2.81 -17.48 7.16
N ALA A 55 -1.57 -17.29 6.69
CA ALA A 55 -1.32 -16.77 5.35
C ALA A 55 -1.86 -17.70 4.25
N GLU A 56 -1.69 -19.02 4.38
CA GLU A 56 -2.27 -20.01 3.46
C GLU A 56 -3.79 -19.93 3.41
N VAL A 57 -4.44 -19.95 4.59
CA VAL A 57 -5.91 -19.88 4.69
C VAL A 57 -6.43 -18.57 4.10
N LEU A 58 -5.85 -17.43 4.48
CA LEU A 58 -6.28 -16.12 4.01
C LEU A 58 -6.04 -15.93 2.51
N GLY A 59 -4.94 -16.45 1.98
CA GLY A 59 -4.68 -16.44 0.54
C GLY A 59 -5.76 -17.19 -0.24
N LEU A 60 -6.17 -18.37 0.23
CA LEU A 60 -7.25 -19.13 -0.41
C LEU A 60 -8.62 -18.44 -0.26
N VAL A 61 -8.91 -17.86 0.91
CA VAL A 61 -10.15 -17.10 1.16
C VAL A 61 -10.22 -15.86 0.25
N ALA A 62 -9.10 -15.18 0.02
CA ALA A 62 -9.03 -14.04 -0.89
C ALA A 62 -9.14 -14.40 -2.37
N LEU A 63 -8.94 -15.68 -2.74
CA LEU A 63 -9.32 -16.19 -4.06
C LEU A 63 -10.82 -16.49 -4.17
N GLY A 64 -11.60 -16.23 -3.10
CA GLY A 64 -13.04 -16.47 -3.04
C GLY A 64 -13.43 -17.90 -2.67
N LEU A 65 -12.50 -18.73 -2.17
CA LEU A 65 -12.83 -20.09 -1.76
C LEU A 65 -13.63 -20.09 -0.45
N MET A 66 -14.62 -20.98 -0.39
CA MET A 66 -15.41 -21.25 0.80
C MET A 66 -14.60 -22.06 1.84
N ASN A 67 -14.97 -21.96 3.12
CA ASN A 67 -14.29 -22.69 4.20
C ASN A 67 -14.18 -24.20 3.94
N CYS A 68 -15.22 -24.83 3.37
CA CYS A 68 -15.22 -26.24 3.01
C CYS A 68 -14.21 -26.59 1.91
N GLN A 69 -14.02 -25.69 0.94
CA GLN A 69 -13.06 -25.85 -0.15
C GLN A 69 -11.62 -25.66 0.36
N VAL A 70 -11.40 -24.67 1.23
CA VAL A 70 -10.12 -24.44 1.89
C VAL A 70 -9.75 -25.63 2.78
N ALA A 71 -10.70 -26.12 3.58
CA ALA A 71 -10.55 -27.29 4.43
C ALA A 71 -10.13 -28.53 3.63
N SER A 72 -10.82 -28.77 2.52
CA SER A 72 -10.51 -29.88 1.60
C SER A 72 -9.11 -29.75 0.99
N ARG A 73 -8.71 -28.53 0.60
CA ARG A 73 -7.41 -28.27 -0.05
C ARG A 73 -6.23 -28.37 0.92
N LEU A 74 -6.43 -27.98 2.17
CA LEU A 74 -5.42 -28.00 3.22
C LEU A 74 -5.45 -29.28 4.08
N ASN A 75 -6.41 -30.19 3.82
CA ASN A 75 -6.64 -31.42 4.57
C ASN A 75 -6.81 -31.19 6.08
N ILE A 76 -7.64 -30.20 6.45
CA ILE A 76 -7.98 -29.81 7.83
C ILE A 76 -9.50 -29.66 7.98
N SER A 77 -10.00 -29.54 9.21
CA SER A 77 -11.44 -29.33 9.44
C SER A 77 -11.88 -27.90 9.11
N GLU A 78 -13.14 -27.70 8.72
CA GLU A 78 -13.73 -26.36 8.53
C GLU A 78 -13.64 -25.51 9.80
N ARG A 79 -13.80 -26.13 10.97
CA ARG A 79 -13.64 -25.46 12.26
C ARG A 79 -12.21 -24.93 12.46
N THR A 80 -11.21 -25.67 11.98
CA THR A 80 -9.80 -25.25 12.00
C THR A 80 -9.56 -24.08 11.04
N VAL A 81 -10.16 -24.12 9.85
CA VAL A 81 -10.13 -23.00 8.89
C VAL A 81 -10.73 -21.75 9.50
N GLU A 82 -11.91 -21.84 10.14
CA GLU A 82 -12.55 -20.71 10.82
C GLU A 82 -11.64 -20.11 11.91
N GLY A 83 -10.95 -20.97 12.67
CA GLY A 83 -9.97 -20.54 13.68
C GLY A 83 -8.80 -19.76 13.08
N HIS A 84 -8.16 -20.30 12.04
CA HIS A 84 -7.07 -19.61 11.34
C HIS A 84 -7.53 -18.31 10.68
N ARG A 85 -8.73 -18.31 10.08
CA ARG A 85 -9.34 -17.13 9.46
C ARG A 85 -9.61 -16.05 10.49
N ALA A 86 -10.23 -16.38 11.61
CA ALA A 86 -10.53 -15.43 12.68
C ALA A 86 -9.24 -14.84 13.31
N SER A 87 -8.22 -15.68 13.52
CA SER A 87 -6.91 -15.23 13.99
C SER A 87 -6.24 -14.30 12.98
N GLY A 88 -6.17 -14.71 11.71
CA GLY A 88 -5.60 -13.91 10.63
C GLY A 88 -6.31 -12.57 10.44
N TYR A 89 -7.64 -12.55 10.49
CA TYR A 89 -8.45 -11.32 10.40
C TYR A 89 -8.11 -10.35 11.54
N ARG A 90 -8.02 -10.87 12.77
CA ARG A 90 -7.64 -10.06 13.93
C ARG A 90 -6.24 -9.47 13.79
N ARG A 91 -5.29 -10.25 13.27
CA ARG A 91 -3.90 -9.81 13.08
C ARG A 91 -3.74 -8.77 11.98
N LEU A 92 -4.49 -8.91 10.88
CA LEU A 92 -4.50 -7.94 9.79
C LEU A 92 -5.39 -6.72 10.08
N GLY A 93 -6.22 -6.75 11.14
CA GLY A 93 -7.17 -5.69 11.44
C GLY A 93 -8.36 -5.63 10.47
N VAL A 94 -8.59 -6.68 9.67
CA VAL A 94 -9.70 -6.78 8.72
C VAL A 94 -10.90 -7.49 9.34
N LYS A 95 -12.10 -7.07 8.94
CA LYS A 95 -13.39 -7.58 9.44
C LYS A 95 -14.20 -8.24 8.34
N THR A 96 -13.98 -7.86 7.09
CA THR A 96 -14.77 -8.34 5.95
C THR A 96 -13.90 -8.98 4.87
N LEU A 97 -14.53 -9.83 4.05
CA LEU A 97 -13.86 -10.40 2.87
C LEU A 97 -13.44 -9.31 1.87
N ALA A 98 -14.22 -8.23 1.75
CA ALA A 98 -13.91 -7.10 0.89
C ALA A 98 -12.67 -6.34 1.40
N GLU A 99 -12.56 -6.14 2.71
CA GLU A 99 -11.36 -5.55 3.32
C GLU A 99 -10.14 -6.44 3.12
N LEU A 100 -10.27 -7.77 3.25
CA LEU A 100 -9.18 -8.69 2.94
C LEU A 100 -8.73 -8.60 1.47
N HIS A 101 -9.68 -8.54 0.53
CA HIS A 101 -9.35 -8.36 -0.90
C HIS A 101 -8.63 -7.04 -1.16
N LEU A 102 -9.11 -5.95 -0.55
CA LEU A 102 -8.48 -4.65 -0.70
C LEU A 102 -7.07 -4.64 -0.10
N PHE A 103 -6.92 -5.26 1.07
CA PHE A 103 -5.62 -5.44 1.72
C PHE A 103 -4.64 -6.19 0.82
N MET A 104 -5.05 -7.34 0.26
CA MET A 104 -4.22 -8.14 -0.63
C MET A 104 -3.84 -7.40 -1.91
N LYS A 105 -4.78 -6.64 -2.49
CA LYS A 105 -4.51 -5.77 -3.64
C LYS A 105 -3.46 -4.69 -3.35
N ARG A 106 -3.41 -4.15 -2.13
CA ARG A 106 -2.45 -3.10 -1.73
C ARG A 106 -1.03 -3.65 -1.53
N ILE A 107 -0.90 -4.87 -1.00
CA ILE A 107 0.39 -5.54 -0.84
C ILE A 107 0.87 -6.30 -2.09
N GLY A 108 0.02 -6.40 -3.11
CA GLY A 108 0.34 -7.09 -4.37
C GLY A 108 0.39 -8.61 -4.25
N LYS A 109 -0.45 -9.19 -3.38
CA LYS A 109 -0.59 -10.64 -3.18
C LYS A 109 -1.90 -11.17 -3.73
#